data_AF-A0A924N133-F1
#
_entry.id   AF-A0A924N133-F1
#
_cell.length_a   1.000
_cell.length_b   1.000
_cell.length_c   1.000
_cell.angle_alpha   90.00
_cell.angle_beta   90.00
_cell.angle_gamma   90.00
#
_symmetry.space_group_name_H-M   'P 1'
#
loop_
_entity.id
_entity.type
_entity.pdbx_description
1 polymer ?
#
loop_
_entity_poly.entity_id
_entity_poly.type
_entity_poly.pdbx_seq_one_letter_code
_entity_poly.pdbx_strand_id
1 'polypeptide(L)' 'MSQTVIAPLLSRAVIAVSGIDAKSFLNGLLSQEIETLGVGELRFTGLLTPQGRLLYDLFVAGTA' A
#
# COMPACT_ATOMS: atom_id res chain seq x y z
N MET A 1 13.59 -31.24 2.40
CA MET A 1 12.14 -30.93 2.37
C MET A 1 11.93 -29.71 3.26
N SER A 2 11.77 -28.52 2.69
CA SER A 2 11.40 -27.33 3.47
C SER A 2 9.91 -27.43 3.82
N GLN A 3 9.59 -27.40 5.11
CA GLN A 3 8.21 -27.40 5.57
C GLN A 3 7.64 -25.99 5.39
N THR A 4 6.47 -25.87 4.76
CA THR A 4 5.77 -24.60 4.64
C THR A 4 5.26 -24.18 6.01
N VAL A 5 5.63 -22.97 6.45
CA VAL A 5 5.14 -22.37 7.69
C VAL A 5 4.24 -21.20 7.34
N ILE A 6 3.05 -21.15 7.95
CA ILE A 6 2.09 -20.07 7.80
C ILE A 6 2.13 -19.23 9.08
N ALA A 7 2.35 -17.92 8.95
CA ALA A 7 2.35 -16.99 10.07
C ALA A 7 1.18 -15.99 9.92
N PRO A 8 0.14 -16.05 10.78
CA PRO A 8 -0.95 -15.09 10.74
C PRO A 8 -0.48 -13.70 11.21
N LEU A 9 -0.82 -12.66 10.45
CA LEU A 9 -0.46 -11.27 10.76
C LEU A 9 -1.68 -10.52 11.30
N LEU A 10 -2.12 -10.86 12.51
CA LEU A 10 -3.36 -10.33 13.11
C LEU A 10 -3.34 -8.81 13.37
N SER A 11 -2.16 -8.20 13.42
CA SER A 11 -1.99 -6.75 13.59
C SER A 11 -2.02 -5.96 12.27
N ARG A 12 -2.11 -6.65 11.12
CA ARG A 12 -2.22 -6.01 9.80
C ARG A 12 -3.69 -6.02 9.37
N ALA A 13 -4.11 -4.95 8.71
CA ALA A 13 -5.42 -4.83 8.08
C ALA A 13 -5.26 -4.55 6.59
N VAL A 14 -6.28 -4.91 5.81
CA VAL A 14 -6.37 -4.59 4.37
C VAL A 14 -7.48 -3.56 4.20
N ILE A 15 -7.18 -2.48 3.48
CA ILE A 15 -8.12 -1.42 3.16
C ILE A 15 -8.27 -1.38 1.64
N ALA A 16 -9.48 -1.55 1.13
CA ALA A 16 -9.79 -1.40 -0.29
C ALA A 16 -10.20 0.05 -0.58
N VAL A 17 -9.62 0.62 -1.63
CA VAL A 17 -9.94 1.98 -2.11
C VAL A 17 -10.37 1.87 -3.57
N SER A 18 -11.53 2.42 -3.89
CA SER A 18 -12.16 2.31 -5.21
C SER A 18 -12.68 3.66 -5.70
N GLY A 19 -12.86 3.78 -7.01
CA GLY A 19 -13.34 5.01 -7.66
C GLY A 19 -12.36 5.47 -8.74
N ILE A 20 -12.84 6.35 -9.63
CA ILE A 20 -12.07 6.84 -10.78
C ILE A 20 -10.79 7.56 -10.34
N ASP A 21 -10.83 8.27 -9.20
CA ASP A 21 -9.73 9.08 -8.70
C ASP A 21 -8.86 8.37 -7.65
N ALA A 22 -9.11 7.09 -7.36
CA ALA A 22 -8.44 6.38 -6.26
C ALA A 22 -6.91 6.41 -6.37
N LYS A 23 -6.36 6.21 -7.58
CA LYS A 23 -4.91 6.28 -7.80
C LYS A 23 -4.35 7.68 -7.56
N SER A 24 -4.98 8.71 -8.11
CA SER A 24 -4.52 10.09 -7.97
C SER A 24 -4.60 10.57 -6.52
N PHE A 25 -5.68 10.23 -5.82
CA PHE A 25 -5.83 10.49 -4.39
C PHE A 25 -4.71 9.85 -3.56
N LEU A 26 -4.41 8.57 -3.79
CA LEU A 26 -3.33 7.88 -3.09
C LEU A 26 -1.95 8.43 -3.46
N ASN A 27 -1.73 8.80 -4.73
CA ASN A 27 -0.49 9.41 -5.20
C ASN A 27 -0.17 10.72 -4.46
N GLY A 28 -1.19 11.53 -4.16
CA GLY A 28 -1.03 12.78 -3.41
C GLY A 28 -0.76 12.63 -1.91
N LEU A 29 -0.96 11.44 -1.35
CA LEU A 29 -0.80 11.18 0.10
C LEU A 29 0.44 10.33 0.44
N LEU A 30 0.82 9.45 -0.47
CA LEU A 30 1.82 8.42 -0.22
C LEU A 30 3.19 8.82 -0.80
N SER A 31 4.26 8.29 -0.19
CA SER A 31 5.63 8.64 -0.57
C SER A 31 6.15 8.00 -1.85
N GLN A 32 5.30 7.28 -2.60
CA GLN A 32 5.67 6.56 -3.81
C GLN A 32 4.71 6.93 -4.95
N GLU A 33 5.20 6.84 -6.19
CA GLU A 33 4.36 7.02 -7.37
C GLU A 33 3.33 5.88 -7.46
N ILE A 34 2.04 6.18 -7.42
CA ILE A 34 0.93 5.20 -7.43
C ILE A 34 0.23 5.14 -8.78
N GLU A 35 0.28 6.19 -9.60
CA GLU A 35 -0.46 6.22 -10.88
C GLU A 35 0.04 5.14 -11.85
N THR A 36 1.33 4.84 -11.78
CA THR A 36 2.00 3.79 -12.57
C THR A 36 1.86 2.39 -11.97
N LEU A 37 1.11 2.19 -10.88
CA LEU A 37 0.97 0.88 -10.24
C LEU A 37 0.05 -0.02 -11.07
N GLY A 38 0.62 -1.08 -11.62
CA GLY A 38 -0.07 -2.10 -12.40
C GLY A 38 -0.86 -3.08 -11.54
N VAL A 39 -1.80 -3.79 -12.16
CA VAL A 39 -2.53 -4.88 -11.49
C VAL A 39 -1.56 -6.00 -11.10
N GLY A 40 -1.64 -6.48 -9.86
CA GLY A 40 -0.74 -7.49 -9.30
C GLY A 40 0.61 -6.94 -8.83
N GLU A 41 0.90 -5.66 -9.07
CA GLU A 41 2.09 -5.03 -8.53
C GLU A 41 1.89 -4.60 -7.07
N LEU A 42 2.99 -4.60 -6.33
CA LEU A 42 3.04 -4.20 -4.92
C LEU A 42 4.12 -3.13 -4.73
N ARG A 43 3.79 -2.06 -4.01
CA ARG A 43 4.77 -1.04 -3.60
C ARG A 43 4.76 -0.85 -2.10
N PHE A 44 5.95 -0.78 -1.52
CA PHE A 44 6.11 -0.38 -0.13
C PHE A 44 6.17 1.14 -0.05
N THR A 45 5.34 1.73 0.79
CA THR A 45 5.17 3.18 0.85
C THR A 45 4.89 3.64 2.27
N GLY A 46 4.99 4.95 2.49
CA GLY A 46 4.72 5.60 3.76
C GLY A 46 3.68 6.71 3.60
N LEU A 47 2.77 6.78 4.56
CA LEU A 47 1.94 7.96 4.79
C LEU A 47 2.69 8.90 5.72
N LEU A 48 2.86 10.16 5.31
CA LEU A 48 3.64 11.14 6.05
C LEU A 48 2.75 12.25 6.60
N THR A 49 3.23 12.88 7.68
CA THR A 49 2.76 14.21 8.08
C THR A 49 3.20 15.26 7.05
N PRO A 50 2.56 16.44 7.02
CA PRO A 50 3.02 17.55 6.18
C PRO A 50 4.47 17.98 6.44
N GLN A 51 5.01 17.72 7.63
CA GLN A 51 6.41 17.99 7.99
C GLN A 51 7.38 16.87 7.55
N GLY A 52 6.90 15.85 6.84
CA GLY A 52 7.70 14.73 6.33
C GLY A 52 7.99 13.62 7.35
N ARG A 53 7.36 13.63 8.54
CA ARG A 53 7.48 12.53 9.51
C ARG A 53 6.59 11.35 9.10
N LEU A 54 7.12 10.12 9.19
CA LEU A 54 6.38 8.90 8.94
C LEU A 54 5.26 8.69 9.97
N LEU A 55 4.02 8.56 9.50
CA LEU A 55 2.89 8.14 10.31
C LEU A 55 2.73 6.62 10.27
N TYR A 56 2.68 6.05 9.07
CA TYR A 56 2.45 4.62 8.85
C TYR A 56 3.22 4.12 7.65
N ASP A 57 3.71 2.88 7.75
CA ASP A 57 4.23 2.09 6.65
C ASP A 57 3.14 1.13 6.14
N LEU A 58 3.05 0.99 4.82
CA LEU A 58 2.08 0.09 4.21
C LEU A 58 2.55 -0.43 2.86
N PHE A 59 1.92 -1.52 2.44
CA PHE A 59 1.98 -1.99 1.07
C PHE A 59 0.72 -1.52 0.32
N VAL A 60 0.91 -1.01 -0.88
CA VAL A 60 -0.19 -0.74 -1.82
C VAL A 60 -0.10 -1.77 -2.94
N ALA A 61 -1.20 -2.47 -3.16
CA ALA A 61 -1.34 -3.45 -4.22
C ALA A 61 -2.23 -2.87 -5.33
N GLY A 62 -1.78 -2.95 -6.57
CA GLY A 62 -2.65 -2.69 -7.72
C GLY A 62 -3.63 -3.85 -7.85
N THR A 63 -4.91 -3.56 -7.69
CA THR A 63 -6.00 -4.54 -7.84
C THR A 63 -6.74 -4.28 -9.14
N ALA A 64 -7.37 -5.33 -9.70
CA ALA A 64 -8.10 -5.27 -10.96
C ALA A 64 -9.42 -4.50 -10.84
#